data_AF-A0A0D0SLI2-F1
#
_entry.id   AF-A0A0D0SLI2-F1
#
_cell.length_a   1.000
_cell.length_b   1.000
_cell.length_c   1.000
_cell.angle_alpha   90.00
_cell.angle_beta   90.00
_cell.angle_gamma   90.00
#
_symmetry.space_group_name_H-M   'P 1'
#
loop_
_entity.id
_entity.type
_entity.pdbx_description
1 polymer ?
#
loop_
_entity_poly.entity_id
_entity_poly.type
_entity_poly.pdbx_seq_one_letter_code
_entity_poly.pdbx_strand_id
1 'polypeptide(L)'
;MCGALLGSVLPESLLSALGIAIYGMFIAIVVPDFKGSNPIRVVCIVAIILSCLFYYVPAFSSISSGLTITICAVVAAIVGAFIFPIEEELNEEGGEHIE
;
A
#
# COMPACT_ATOMS: atom_id res chain seq x y z
N MET A 1 -20.36 8.00 16.38
CA MET A 1 -20.90 7.12 17.45
C MET A 1 -21.79 5.99 16.92
N CYS A 2 -22.65 6.22 15.92
CA CYS A 2 -23.48 5.16 15.34
C CYS A 2 -22.68 3.93 14.86
N GLY A 3 -21.48 4.12 14.32
CA GLY A 3 -20.59 3.01 13.94
C GLY A 3 -20.17 2.08 15.09
N ALA A 4 -19.98 2.61 16.31
CA ALA A 4 -19.65 1.79 17.48
C ALA A 4 -20.87 0.97 17.95
N LEU A 5 -22.08 1.53 17.83
CA LEU A 5 -23.33 0.85 18.11
C LEU A 5 -23.64 -0.24 17.06
N LEU A 6 -23.35 0.02 15.78
CA LEU A 6 -23.43 -0.99 14.73
C LEU A 6 -22.39 -2.10 14.93
N GLY A 7 -21.17 -1.76 15.33
CA GLY A 7 -20.11 -2.73 15.64
C GLY A 7 -20.51 -3.73 16.73
N SER A 8 -21.31 -3.31 17.72
CA SER A 8 -21.84 -4.22 18.76
C SER A 8 -22.98 -5.13 18.28
N VAL A 9 -23.59 -4.84 17.13
CA VAL A 9 -24.66 -5.65 16.50
C VAL A 9 -24.08 -6.61 15.46
N LEU A 10 -22.92 -6.30 14.85
CA LEU A 10 -22.26 -7.19 13.90
C LEU A 10 -21.58 -8.34 14.65
N PRO A 11 -21.90 -9.61 14.31
CA PRO A 11 -21.19 -10.76 14.88
C PRO A 11 -19.70 -10.70 14.51
N GLU A 12 -18.86 -11.17 15.42
CA GLU A 12 -17.39 -11.08 15.33
C GLU A 12 -16.85 -11.60 13.99
N SER A 13 -17.46 -12.66 13.45
CA SER A 13 -17.14 -13.23 12.14
C SER A 13 -17.28 -12.24 10.98
N LEU A 14 -18.31 -11.37 10.98
CA LEU A 14 -18.48 -10.37 9.94
C LEU A 14 -17.53 -9.19 10.09
N LEU A 15 -17.21 -8.81 11.33
CA LEU A 15 -16.23 -7.77 11.60
C LEU A 15 -14.83 -8.19 11.12
N SER A 16 -14.43 -9.44 11.39
CA SER A 16 -13.18 -10.00 10.86
C SER A 16 -13.21 -10.08 9.33
N ALA A 17 -14.31 -10.57 8.73
CA ALA A 17 -14.44 -10.65 7.28
C ALA A 17 -14.36 -9.27 6.60
N LEU A 18 -14.99 -8.25 7.19
CA LEU A 18 -14.95 -6.87 6.69
C LEU A 18 -13.53 -6.29 6.77
N GLY A 19 -12.79 -6.61 7.84
CA GLY A 19 -11.37 -6.25 7.97
C GLY A 19 -10.54 -6.83 6.82
N ILE A 20 -10.61 -8.15 6.60
CA ILE A 20 -9.91 -8.81 5.49
C ILE A 20 -10.37 -8.24 4.13
N ALA A 21 -11.66 -7.91 3.97
CA ALA A 21 -12.19 -7.38 2.72
C ALA A 21 -11.58 -6.03 2.33
N ILE A 22 -11.35 -5.12 3.28
CA ILE A 22 -10.68 -3.84 3.02
C ILE A 22 -9.21 -4.04 2.63
N TYR A 23 -8.51 -4.96 3.28
CA TYR A 23 -7.15 -5.34 2.83
C TYR A 23 -7.18 -5.92 1.41
N GLY A 24 -8.17 -6.76 1.09
CA GLY A 24 -8.37 -7.32 -0.24
C GLY A 24 -8.64 -6.24 -1.31
N MET A 25 -9.44 -5.22 -0.99
CA MET A 25 -9.70 -4.09 -1.89
C MET A 25 -8.41 -3.32 -2.20
N PHE A 26 -7.59 -3.05 -1.19
CA PHE A 26 -6.31 -2.36 -1.39
C PHE A 26 -5.36 -3.17 -2.29
N ILE A 27 -5.25 -4.48 -2.03
CA ILE A 27 -4.45 -5.38 -2.88
C ILE A 27 -5.00 -5.40 -4.32
N ALA A 28 -6.31 -5.46 -4.51
CA ALA A 28 -6.93 -5.47 -5.83
C ALA A 28 -6.70 -4.17 -6.62
N ILE A 29 -6.55 -3.02 -5.95
CA ILE A 29 -6.22 -1.73 -6.58
C ILE A 29 -4.73 -1.64 -6.91
N VAL A 30 -3.86 -2.13 -6.01
CA VAL A 30 -2.40 -1.99 -6.17
C VAL A 30 -1.82 -3.04 -7.14
N VAL A 31 -2.37 -4.24 -7.17
CA VAL A 31 -1.92 -5.34 -8.05
C VAL A 31 -1.98 -5.05 -9.57
N PRO A 32 -3.02 -4.43 -10.16
CA PRO A 32 -3.07 -4.18 -11.60
C PRO A 32 -1.92 -3.29 -12.09
N ASP A 33 -1.48 -2.33 -11.28
CA ASP A 33 -0.36 -1.42 -11.59
C ASP A 33 0.96 -2.18 -11.83
N PHE A 34 1.15 -3.33 -11.16
CA PHE A 34 2.34 -4.18 -11.34
C PHE A 34 2.34 -5.03 -12.61
N LYS A 35 1.20 -5.14 -13.31
CA LYS A 35 1.04 -6.05 -14.44
C LYS A 35 1.48 -5.41 -15.77
N GLY A 36 1.49 -4.09 -15.86
CA GLY A 36 1.85 -3.35 -17.07
C GLY A 36 3.35 -3.03 -17.20
N SER A 37 4.07 -2.86 -16.09
CA SER A 37 5.45 -2.36 -16.10
C SER A 37 6.40 -3.25 -15.27
N ASN A 38 7.33 -3.91 -15.96
CA ASN A 38 8.41 -4.68 -15.35
C ASN A 38 9.23 -3.96 -14.24
N PRO A 39 9.48 -2.63 -14.31
CA PRO A 39 10.30 -1.99 -13.29
C PRO A 39 9.63 -1.79 -11.94
N ILE A 40 8.31 -1.54 -11.92
CA ILE A 40 7.57 -1.28 -10.68
C ILE A 40 7.53 -2.54 -9.82
N ARG A 41 7.46 -3.73 -10.43
CA ARG A 41 7.54 -5.02 -9.72
C ARG A 41 8.87 -5.24 -9.02
N VAL A 42 9.99 -4.86 -9.65
CA VAL A 42 11.34 -5.00 -9.08
C VAL A 42 11.52 -4.02 -7.92
N VAL A 43 11.12 -2.76 -8.09
CA VAL A 43 11.14 -1.74 -7.03
C VAL A 43 10.30 -2.19 -5.84
N CYS A 44 9.12 -2.77 -6.07
CA CYS A 44 8.25 -3.24 -5.00
C CYS A 44 8.86 -4.42 -4.22
N ILE A 45 9.49 -5.38 -4.89
CA ILE A 45 10.22 -6.48 -4.23
C ILE A 45 11.40 -5.93 -3.41
N VAL A 46 12.18 -5.03 -3.99
CA VAL A 46 13.30 -4.38 -3.30
C VAL A 46 12.81 -3.60 -2.08
N ALA A 47 11.70 -2.87 -2.20
CA ALA A 47 11.08 -2.14 -1.09
C ALA A 47 10.61 -3.06 0.03
N ILE A 48 10.04 -4.23 -0.28
CA ILE A 48 9.64 -5.23 0.72
C ILE A 48 10.87 -5.77 1.46
N ILE A 49 11.92 -6.16 0.74
CA ILE A 49 13.17 -6.64 1.34
C ILE A 49 13.82 -5.56 2.20
N LEU A 50 13.88 -4.33 1.68
CA LEU A 50 14.43 -3.18 2.36
C LEU A 50 13.59 -2.82 3.59
N SER A 51 12.26 -2.94 3.54
CA SER A 51 11.37 -2.71 4.66
C SER A 51 11.51 -3.77 5.74
N CYS A 52 11.68 -5.04 5.36
CA CYS A 52 12.03 -6.11 6.31
C CYS A 52 13.39 -5.84 7.00
N LEU A 53 14.35 -5.28 6.27
CA LEU A 53 15.69 -4.99 6.81
C LEU A 53 15.72 -3.68 7.63
N PHE A 54 14.97 -2.65 7.23
CA PHE A 54 14.84 -1.36 7.92
C PHE A 54 13.94 -1.47 9.16
N TYR A 55 12.97 -2.39 9.18
CA TYR A 55 12.22 -2.73 10.40
C TYR A 55 13.16 -3.21 11.52
N TYR A 56 14.33 -3.73 11.15
CA TYR A 56 15.37 -4.14 12.09
C TYR A 56 16.28 -2.99 12.56
N VAL A 57 16.15 -1.78 12.01
CA VAL A 57 16.87 -0.58 12.49
C VAL A 57 16.09 -0.01 13.68
N PRO A 58 16.56 -0.20 14.92
CA PRO A 58 15.82 0.06 16.15
C PRO A 58 15.95 1.54 16.54
N ALA A 59 15.59 2.46 15.64
CA ALA A 59 15.92 3.88 15.83
C ALA A 59 14.88 4.68 16.62
N PHE A 60 13.65 4.19 16.84
CA PHE A 60 12.64 4.94 17.59
C PHE A 60 11.80 4.05 18.52
N SER A 61 12.39 3.72 19.67
CA SER A 61 11.82 2.92 20.77
C SER A 61 10.62 3.56 21.51
N SER A 62 9.86 4.45 20.87
CA SER A 62 8.70 5.12 21.49
C SER A 62 7.55 5.46 20.54
N ILE A 63 7.63 5.06 19.26
CA ILE A 63 6.61 5.39 18.25
C ILE A 63 5.80 4.14 17.88
N SER A 64 4.48 4.34 17.72
CA SER A 64 3.52 3.31 17.31
C SER A 64 4.01 2.55 16.07
N SER A 65 3.97 1.21 16.11
CA SER A 65 4.42 0.32 15.02
C SER A 65 3.83 0.68 13.64
N GLY A 66 2.66 1.32 13.60
CA GLY A 66 2.02 1.78 12.37
C GLY A 66 2.68 3.01 11.73
N LEU A 67 3.38 3.85 12.49
CA LEU A 67 4.04 5.05 11.96
C LEU A 67 5.41 4.69 11.35
N THR A 68 6.09 3.68 11.91
CA THR A 68 7.34 3.14 11.35
C THR A 68 7.14 2.58 9.94
N ILE A 69 6.06 1.82 9.70
CA ILE A 69 5.77 1.27 8.37
C ILE A 69 5.47 2.37 7.34
N THR A 70 4.75 3.42 7.74
CA THR A 70 4.47 4.57 6.86
C THR A 70 5.74 5.32 6.48
N ILE A 71 6.63 5.61 7.44
CA ILE A 71 7.91 6.27 7.16
C ILE A 71 8.76 5.41 6.22
N CYS A 72 8.83 4.10 6.49
CA CYS A 72 9.57 3.18 5.64
C CYS A 72 9.04 3.17 4.20
N ALA A 73 7.70 3.19 4.02
CA ALA A 73 7.07 3.24 2.71
C ALA A 73 7.39 4.55 1.96
N VAL A 74 7.36 5.69 2.65
CA VAL A 74 7.73 6.99 2.06
C VAL A 74 9.18 7.00 1.62
N VAL A 75 10.11 6.54 2.45
CA VAL A 75 11.54 6.47 2.10
C VAL A 75 11.77 5.53 0.93
N ALA A 76 11.14 4.34 0.94
CA ALA A 76 11.24 3.39 -0.16
C ALA A 76 10.67 3.95 -1.46
N ALA A 77 9.57 4.71 -1.42
CA ALA A 77 8.98 5.36 -2.59
C ALA A 77 9.91 6.45 -3.16
N ILE A 78 10.53 7.28 -2.32
CA ILE A 78 11.50 8.30 -2.75
C ILE A 78 12.70 7.63 -3.43
N VAL A 79 13.25 6.58 -2.81
CA VAL A 79 14.39 5.83 -3.38
C VAL A 79 13.98 5.14 -4.69
N GLY A 80 12.80 4.53 -4.73
CA GLY A 80 12.26 3.89 -5.93
C GLY A 80 12.07 4.86 -7.10
N ALA A 81 11.51 6.04 -6.83
CA ALA A 81 11.33 7.11 -7.84
C ALA A 81 12.67 7.64 -8.36
N PHE A 82 13.71 7.68 -7.52
CA PHE A 82 15.04 8.14 -7.93
C PHE A 82 15.81 7.10 -8.74
N ILE A 83 15.63 5.81 -8.43
CA ILE A 83 16.27 4.69 -9.16
C ILE A 83 15.56 4.41 -10.49
N PHE A 84 14.24 4.58 -10.54
CA PHE A 84 13.42 4.40 -11.73
C PHE A 84 12.66 5.70 -12.03
N PRO A 85 13.32 6.74 -12.56
CA PRO A 85 12.61 7.87 -13.15
C PRO A 85 11.71 7.32 -14.26
N ILE A 86 10.40 7.50 -14.11
CA ILE A 86 9.41 7.06 -15.08
C ILE A 86 9.65 7.90 -16.34
N GLU A 87 10.21 7.29 -17.39
CA GLU A 87 10.09 7.83 -18.73
C GLU A 87 8.62 7.70 -19.11
N GLU A 88 7.92 8.84 -19.15
CA GLU A 88 6.51 8.91 -19.53
C GLU A 88 6.37 8.44 -20.99
N GLU A 89 6.11 7.15 -21.20
CA GLU A 89 5.37 6.75 -22.39
C GLU A 89 3.90 7.09 -22.15
N LEU A 90 3.52 8.28 -22.63
CA LEU A 90 2.16 8.68 -22.94
C LEU A 90 1.52 7.59 -23.83
N ASN A 91 0.80 6.63 -23.24
CA ASN A 91 -0.27 5.82 -23.85
C ASN A 91 -1.04 5.15 -22.70
N GLU A 92 -2.13 5.76 -22.22
CA GLU A 92 -3.51 5.42 -22.62
C GLU A 92 -3.95 4.03 -22.13
N GLU A 93 -4.74 3.99 -21.04
CA GLU A 93 -6.05 3.33 -21.00
C GLU A 93 -6.92 4.02 -19.93
N GLY A 94 -7.98 4.74 -20.35
CA GLY A 94 -9.06 5.19 -19.46
C GLY A 94 -9.58 6.62 -19.63
N GLY A 95 -9.68 7.14 -20.85
CA GLY A 95 -10.62 8.22 -21.11
C GLY A 95 -12.02 7.65 -21.28
N GLU A 96 -13.01 8.18 -20.55
CA GLU A 96 -14.40 8.27 -21.04
C GLU A 96 -15.14 9.47 -20.41
N HIS A 97 -15.64 10.32 -21.33
CA HIS A 97 -16.88 11.09 -21.26
C HIS A 97 -16.98 12.31 -20.32
N ILE A 98 -16.71 13.48 -20.89
CA ILE A 98 -17.42 14.72 -20.54
C ILE A 98 -18.15 15.18 -21.80
N GLU A 99 -19.48 14.99 -21.82
CA GLU A 99 -20.41 15.85 -22.59
C GLU A 99 -20.75 17.09 -21.77
#